data_AF-Q1AU75-F1
#
_entry.id   AF-Q1AU75-F1
#
_cell.length_a   1.000
_cell.length_b   1.000
_cell.length_c   1.000
_cell.angle_alpha   90.00
_cell.angle_beta   90.00
_cell.angle_gamma   90.00
#
_symmetry.space_group_name_H-M   'P 1'
#
loop_
_entity.id
_entity.type
_entity.pdbx_description
1 polymer ?
#
loop_
_entity_poly.entity_id
_entity_poly.type
_entity_poly.pdbx_seq_one_letter_code
_entity_poly.pdbx_strand_id
1 'polypeptide(L)'
;MGELAREFGVAPATVSGAVAALERKGLVRRRSSPGDGRAVALALTPRGGALARELAAWDLPLRRRLAELPSGQKEGALWLLLRLIDGLQEEGAITVSGMCVSCRYFRPHAHPGAARPHHCALLDAPLGVGELRLDCPDHEPAAAG
;
A
#
# COMPACT_ATOMS: atom_id res chain seq x y z
N MET A 1 0.08 -12.05 12.69
CA MET A 1 -0.17 -12.86 11.47
C MET A 1 -1.30 -12.28 10.63
N GLY A 2 -2.50 -12.07 11.19
CA GLY A 2 -3.62 -11.45 10.47
C GLY A 2 -3.27 -10.07 9.88
N GLU A 3 -2.55 -9.24 10.63
CA GLU A 3 -2.09 -7.93 10.14
C GLU A 3 -1.18 -8.03 8.92
N LEU A 4 -0.15 -8.90 8.94
CA LEU A 4 0.72 -9.15 7.79
C LEU A 4 -0.06 -9.74 6.59
N ALA A 5 -1.06 -10.58 6.85
CA ALA A 5 -1.90 -11.15 5.80
C ALA A 5 -2.69 -10.05 5.07
N ARG A 6 -3.25 -9.12 5.83
CA ARG A 6 -3.95 -7.93 5.29
C ARG A 6 -2.99 -7.03 4.52
N GLU A 7 -1.82 -6.71 5.09
CA GLU A 7 -0.80 -5.85 4.48
C GLU A 7 -0.33 -6.39 3.12
N PHE A 8 -0.07 -7.69 3.02
CA PHE A 8 0.40 -8.31 1.78
C PHE A 8 -0.72 -8.79 0.85
N GLY A 9 -1.99 -8.62 1.23
CA GLY A 9 -3.13 -9.10 0.43
C GLY A 9 -3.16 -10.62 0.22
N VAL A 10 -2.67 -11.40 1.18
CA VAL A 10 -2.60 -12.88 1.09
C VAL A 10 -3.32 -13.56 2.25
N ALA A 11 -3.63 -14.85 2.09
CA ALA A 11 -4.25 -15.62 3.17
C ALA A 11 -3.32 -15.75 4.41
N PRO A 12 -3.87 -15.78 5.64
CA PRO A 12 -3.08 -15.98 6.87
C PRO A 12 -2.21 -17.24 6.86
N ALA A 13 -2.68 -18.32 6.20
CA ALA A 13 -1.93 -19.55 6.03
C ALA A 13 -0.66 -19.34 5.20
N THR A 14 -0.73 -18.54 4.13
CA THR A 14 0.42 -18.19 3.27
C THR A 14 1.48 -17.42 4.07
N VAL A 15 1.06 -16.41 4.85
CA VAL A 15 1.98 -15.68 5.74
C VAL A 15 2.60 -16.61 6.77
N SER A 16 1.79 -17.50 7.37
CA SER A 16 2.29 -18.47 8.35
C SER A 16 3.36 -19.39 7.76
N GLY A 17 3.12 -19.92 6.57
CA GLY A 17 4.10 -20.73 5.85
C GLY A 17 5.39 -19.96 5.56
N ALA A 18 5.27 -18.73 5.07
CA ALA A 18 6.43 -17.86 4.79
C ALA A 18 7.24 -17.55 6.05
N VAL A 19 6.57 -17.18 7.14
CA VAL A 19 7.23 -16.89 8.43
C VAL A 19 7.92 -18.13 8.98
N ALA A 20 7.27 -19.30 8.96
CA ALA A 20 7.89 -20.54 9.40
C ALA A 20 9.14 -20.89 8.58
N ALA A 21 9.14 -20.62 7.27
CA ALA A 21 10.32 -20.79 6.44
C ALA A 21 11.45 -19.82 6.80
N LEU A 22 11.14 -18.55 7.09
CA LEU A 22 12.10 -17.55 7.53
C LEU A 22 12.68 -17.87 8.92
N GLU A 23 11.89 -18.44 9.82
CA GLU A 23 12.36 -18.94 11.12
C GLU A 23 13.30 -20.13 10.96
N ARG A 24 12.95 -21.13 10.13
CA ARG A 24 13.84 -22.27 9.84
C ARG A 24 15.19 -21.83 9.25
N LYS A 25 15.19 -20.74 8.48
CA LYS A 25 16.41 -20.11 7.92
C LYS A 25 17.17 -19.25 8.95
N GLY A 26 16.63 -19.08 10.15
CA GLY A 26 17.22 -18.26 11.21
C GLY A 26 17.21 -16.75 10.92
N LEU A 27 16.30 -16.28 10.06
CA LEU A 27 16.21 -14.88 9.63
C LEU A 27 15.22 -14.07 10.50
N VAL A 28 14.18 -14.73 10.98
CA VAL A 28 13.15 -14.14 11.85
C VAL A 28 13.03 -14.98 13.12
N ARG A 29 12.59 -14.36 14.21
CA ARG A 29 12.17 -15.02 15.45
C ARG A 29 10.85 -14.45 15.95
N ARG A 30 10.03 -15.28 16.60
CA ARG A 30 8.88 -14.83 17.39
C ARG A 30 9.33 -14.23 18.73
N ARG A 31 8.65 -13.18 19.16
CA ARG A 31 8.73 -12.60 20.51
C ARG A 31 7.32 -12.40 21.06
N SER A 32 7.20 -12.46 22.38
CA SER A 32 5.97 -12.05 23.07
C SER A 32 5.70 -10.58 22.79
N SER A 33 4.46 -10.26 22.42
CA SER A 33 4.04 -8.87 22.27
C SER A 33 3.95 -8.20 23.66
N PRO A 34 4.56 -7.02 23.88
CA PRO A 34 4.52 -6.35 25.18
C PRO A 34 3.14 -5.86 25.64
N GLY A 35 2.12 -5.87 24.77
CA GLY A 35 0.78 -5.31 25.06
C GLY A 35 -0.39 -6.27 24.92
N ASP A 36 -0.20 -7.44 24.32
CA ASP A 36 -1.23 -8.47 24.17
C ASP A 36 -0.57 -9.85 24.24
N GLY A 37 -0.80 -10.58 25.33
CA GLY A 37 -0.25 -11.92 25.54
C GLY A 37 -0.68 -12.96 24.50
N ARG A 38 -1.70 -12.65 23.68
CA ARG A 38 -2.15 -13.49 22.56
C ARG A 38 -1.49 -13.13 21.23
N ALA A 39 -0.88 -11.94 21.13
CA ALA A 39 -0.23 -11.49 19.91
C ALA A 39 1.24 -11.94 19.86
N VAL A 40 1.61 -12.49 18.70
CA VAL A 40 3.00 -12.89 18.40
C VAL A 40 3.64 -11.79 17.55
N ALA A 41 4.66 -11.14 18.11
CA ALA A 41 5.50 -10.20 17.37
C ALA A 41 6.61 -10.95 16.63
N LEU A 42 6.96 -10.48 15.42
CA LEU A 42 8.11 -10.99 14.66
C LEU A 42 9.24 -9.98 14.74
N ALA A 43 10.46 -10.48 14.95
CA ALA A 43 11.67 -9.67 14.93
C ALA A 43 12.72 -10.31 14.02
N LEU A 44 13.45 -9.48 13.29
CA LEU A 44 14.63 -9.95 12.57
C LEU A 44 15.70 -10.44 13.57
N THR A 45 16.38 -11.52 13.21
CA THR A 45 17.64 -11.89 13.87
C THR A 45 18.76 -10.96 13.36
N PRO A 46 19.95 -10.93 13.99
CA PRO A 46 21.09 -10.19 13.44
C PRO A 46 21.41 -10.60 11.99
N ARG A 47 21.34 -11.91 11.70
CA ARG A 47 21.51 -12.45 10.34
C ARG A 47 20.41 -11.97 9.38
N GLY A 48 19.15 -12.03 9.82
CA GLY A 48 18.02 -11.51 9.05
C GLY A 48 18.13 -10.02 8.77
N GLY A 49 18.57 -9.24 9.75
CA GLY A 49 18.81 -7.80 9.60
C GLY A 49 19.94 -7.48 8.61
N ALA A 50 21.02 -8.26 8.62
CA ALA A 50 22.11 -8.10 7.64
C ALA A 50 21.61 -8.39 6.22
N LEU A 51 20.92 -9.51 6.01
CA LEU A 51 20.35 -9.87 4.70
C LEU A 51 19.31 -8.86 4.23
N ALA A 52 18.42 -8.40 5.12
CA ALA A 52 17.43 -7.39 4.79
C ALA A 52 18.08 -6.09 4.31
N ARG A 53 19.19 -5.67 4.91
CA ARG A 53 19.95 -4.49 4.46
C ARG A 53 20.61 -4.68 3.10
N GLU A 54 21.17 -5.86 2.84
CA GLU A 54 21.74 -6.21 1.53
C GLU A 54 20.66 -6.14 0.43
N LEU A 55 19.47 -6.66 0.73
CA LEU A 55 18.35 -6.66 -0.20
C LEU A 55 17.65 -5.30 -0.30
N ALA A 56 17.73 -4.44 0.71
CA ALA A 56 17.00 -3.17 0.75
C ALA A 56 17.30 -2.23 -0.43
N ALA A 57 18.45 -2.41 -1.07
CA ALA A 57 18.89 -1.61 -2.22
C ALA A 57 18.35 -2.09 -3.58
N TRP A 58 17.54 -3.15 -3.62
CA TRP A 58 17.10 -3.79 -4.88
C TRP A 58 16.38 -2.81 -5.83
N ASP A 59 15.62 -1.86 -5.28
CA ASP A 59 14.82 -0.90 -6.04
C ASP A 59 15.57 0.40 -6.37
N LEU A 60 16.83 0.58 -5.93
CA LEU A 60 17.60 1.79 -6.18
C LEU A 60 17.72 2.13 -7.68
N PRO A 61 17.98 1.18 -8.60
CA PRO A 61 18.03 1.49 -10.03
C PRO A 61 16.69 2.01 -10.55
N LEU A 62 15.59 1.39 -10.11
CA LEU A 62 14.23 1.80 -10.47
C LEU A 62 13.93 3.20 -9.93
N ARG A 63 14.19 3.46 -8.64
CA ARG A 63 13.98 4.78 -8.02
C ARG A 63 14.77 5.88 -8.70
N ARG A 64 16.01 5.61 -9.13
CA ARG A 64 16.83 6.58 -9.88
C ARG A 64 16.20 6.91 -11.22
N ARG A 65 15.78 5.91 -11.99
CA ARG A 65 15.10 6.13 -13.28
C ARG A 65 13.77 6.86 -13.13
N LEU A 66 12.99 6.51 -12.10
CA LEU A 66 11.78 7.24 -11.78
C LEU A 66 12.12 8.70 -11.42
N ALA A 67 13.14 8.96 -10.61
CA ALA A 67 13.51 10.32 -10.21
C ALA A 67 13.78 11.24 -11.42
N GLU A 68 14.38 10.71 -12.49
CA GLU A 68 14.67 11.42 -13.75
C GLU A 68 13.41 11.81 -14.54
N LEU A 69 12.26 11.17 -14.32
CA LEU A 69 11.02 11.49 -15.04
C LEU A 69 10.41 12.82 -14.57
N PRO A 70 9.85 13.65 -15.48
CA PRO A 70 9.07 14.82 -15.12
C PRO A 70 7.89 14.48 -14.21
N SER A 71 7.55 15.36 -13.27
CA SER A 71 6.44 15.15 -12.32
C SER A 71 5.11 14.85 -13.02
N GLY A 72 4.80 15.54 -14.12
CA GLY A 72 3.58 15.29 -14.89
C GLY A 72 3.49 13.88 -15.50
N GLN A 73 4.62 13.26 -15.86
CA GLN A 73 4.63 11.87 -16.33
C GLN A 73 4.38 10.88 -15.19
N LYS A 74 4.95 11.14 -14.00
CA LYS A 74 4.70 10.35 -12.79
C LYS A 74 3.25 10.44 -12.36
N GLU A 75 2.70 11.64 -12.35
CA GLU A 75 1.29 11.89 -12.04
C GLU A 75 0.37 11.21 -13.04
N GLY A 76 0.63 11.36 -14.34
CA GLY A 76 -0.13 10.65 -15.38
C GLY A 76 -0.09 9.13 -15.22
N ALA A 77 1.09 8.56 -14.95
CA ALA A 77 1.24 7.13 -14.71
C ALA A 77 0.51 6.67 -13.44
N LEU A 78 0.62 7.43 -12.35
CA LEU A 78 -0.07 7.13 -11.09
C LEU A 78 -1.59 7.15 -11.29
N TRP A 79 -2.12 8.18 -11.94
CA TRP A 79 -3.56 8.28 -12.23
C TRP A 79 -4.06 7.10 -13.06
N LEU A 80 -3.34 6.74 -14.13
CA LEU A 80 -3.68 5.59 -14.97
C LEU A 80 -3.69 4.29 -14.16
N LEU A 81 -2.64 4.02 -13.38
CA LEU A 81 -2.54 2.82 -12.57
C LEU A 81 -3.67 2.74 -11.53
N LEU A 82 -3.97 3.84 -10.84
CA LEU A 82 -5.06 3.91 -9.87
C LEU A 82 -6.41 3.59 -10.51
N ARG A 83 -6.71 4.17 -11.68
CA ARG A 83 -7.97 3.92 -12.41
C ARG A 83 -8.06 2.48 -12.93
N LEU A 84 -6.96 1.89 -13.37
CA LEU A 84 -6.92 0.49 -13.77
C LEU A 84 -7.16 -0.45 -12.60
N ILE A 85 -6.52 -0.20 -11.45
CA ILE A 85 -6.71 -0.99 -10.23
C ILE A 85 -8.15 -0.88 -9.75
N ASP A 86 -8.73 0.33 -9.75
CA ASP A 86 -10.14 0.58 -9.40
C ASP A 86 -11.10 -0.27 -10.24
N GLY A 87 -10.96 -0.26 -11.58
CA GLY A 87 -11.79 -1.10 -12.46
C GLY A 87 -11.61 -2.60 -12.23
N LEU A 88 -10.37 -3.07 -12.01
CA LEU A 88 -10.13 -4.49 -11.69
C LEU A 88 -10.72 -4.89 -10.33
N GLN A 89 -10.84 -3.95 -9.38
CA GLN A 89 -11.48 -4.17 -8.08
C GLN A 89 -13.00 -4.24 -8.23
N GLU A 90 -13.60 -3.35 -9.03
CA GLU A 90 -15.04 -3.39 -9.36
C GLU A 90 -15.44 -4.72 -10.02
N GLU A 91 -14.58 -5.26 -10.88
CA GLU A 91 -14.75 -6.59 -11.49
C GLU A 91 -14.46 -7.76 -10.54
N GLY A 92 -13.99 -7.50 -9.32
CA GLY A 92 -13.62 -8.52 -8.34
C GLY A 92 -12.37 -9.33 -8.70
N ALA A 93 -11.58 -8.88 -9.68
CA ALA A 93 -10.38 -9.56 -10.14
C ALA A 93 -9.21 -9.44 -9.14
N ILE A 94 -9.18 -8.36 -8.35
CA ILE A 94 -8.19 -8.12 -7.30
C ILE A 94 -8.84 -7.54 -6.03
N THR A 95 -8.16 -7.64 -4.89
CA THR A 95 -8.67 -7.14 -3.61
C THR A 95 -8.64 -5.62 -3.52
N VAL A 96 -9.58 -5.06 -2.74
CA VAL A 96 -9.71 -3.60 -2.53
C VAL A 96 -8.54 -3.07 -1.70
N SER A 97 -7.82 -2.12 -2.28
CA SER A 97 -6.88 -1.23 -1.60
C SER A 97 -7.63 0.05 -1.26
N GLY A 98 -7.51 0.56 -0.03
CA GLY A 98 -8.25 1.72 0.47
C GLY A 98 -7.79 3.03 -0.18
N MET A 99 -8.02 3.20 -1.47
CA MET A 99 -7.47 4.28 -2.29
C MET A 99 -8.48 5.42 -2.45
N CYS A 100 -7.99 6.64 -2.66
CA CYS A 100 -8.88 7.78 -2.96
C CYS A 100 -9.84 7.48 -4.12
N VAL A 101 -9.37 6.86 -5.21
CA VAL A 101 -10.20 6.63 -6.41
C VAL A 101 -11.41 5.71 -6.17
N SER A 102 -11.34 4.81 -5.18
CA SER A 102 -12.42 3.90 -4.80
C SER A 102 -13.21 4.38 -3.57
N CYS A 103 -12.98 5.62 -3.12
CA CYS A 103 -13.55 6.18 -1.89
C CYS A 103 -14.82 6.99 -2.20
N ARG A 104 -15.88 6.82 -1.39
CA ARG A 104 -17.13 7.60 -1.50
C ARG A 104 -16.95 9.12 -1.35
N TYR A 105 -15.88 9.55 -0.68
CA TYR A 105 -15.59 10.96 -0.42
C TYR A 105 -14.80 11.62 -1.55
N PHE A 106 -14.25 10.84 -2.47
CA PHE A 106 -13.41 11.37 -3.53
C PHE A 106 -14.24 11.93 -4.68
N ARG A 107 -13.93 13.16 -5.07
CA ARG A 107 -14.56 13.86 -6.18
C ARG A 107 -13.51 14.14 -7.24
N PRO A 108 -13.43 13.35 -8.33
CA PRO A 108 -12.44 13.58 -9.36
C PRO A 108 -12.74 14.88 -10.12
N HIS A 109 -11.70 15.66 -10.41
CA HIS A 109 -11.80 16.89 -11.23
C HIS A 109 -12.82 17.94 -10.74
N ALA A 110 -13.08 17.99 -9.43
CA ALA A 110 -13.94 19.01 -8.79
C ALA A 110 -13.44 20.46 -8.96
N HIS A 111 -12.15 20.65 -9.26
CA HIS A 111 -11.53 21.94 -9.53
C HIS A 111 -10.84 21.96 -10.91
N PRO A 112 -11.59 22.07 -12.02
CA PRO A 112 -11.03 22.04 -13.37
C PRO A 112 -9.96 23.12 -13.58
N GLY A 113 -8.82 22.75 -14.19
CA GLY A 113 -7.73 23.67 -14.50
C GLY A 113 -6.82 24.03 -13.31
N ALA A 114 -7.14 23.62 -12.09
CA ALA A 114 -6.27 23.82 -10.93
C ALA A 114 -5.16 22.76 -10.84
N ALA A 115 -4.04 23.10 -10.20
CA ALA A 115 -2.95 22.16 -9.91
C ALA A 115 -3.38 21.00 -8.98
N ARG A 116 -4.44 21.21 -8.20
CA ARG A 116 -5.05 20.22 -7.30
C ARG A 116 -6.51 19.99 -7.73
N PRO A 117 -6.73 19.26 -8.84
CA PRO A 117 -8.04 19.24 -9.49
C PRO A 117 -9.07 18.35 -8.80
N HIS A 118 -8.67 17.44 -7.93
CA HIS A 118 -9.59 16.55 -7.22
C HIS A 118 -9.97 17.13 -5.85
N HIS A 119 -10.99 16.57 -5.19
CA HIS A 119 -11.41 17.00 -3.86
C HIS A 119 -11.74 15.81 -2.96
N CYS A 120 -11.37 15.91 -1.69
CA CYS A 120 -11.83 15.01 -0.64
C CYS A 120 -12.96 15.69 0.14
N ALA A 121 -14.17 15.15 0.05
CA ALA A 121 -15.34 15.70 0.72
C ALA A 121 -15.30 15.54 2.25
N LEU A 122 -14.54 14.57 2.77
CA LEU A 122 -14.40 14.34 4.21
C LEU A 122 -13.49 15.38 4.87
N LEU A 123 -12.32 15.63 4.27
CA LEU A 123 -11.34 16.60 4.78
C LEU A 123 -11.61 18.02 4.28
N ASP A 124 -12.57 18.17 3.37
CA ASP A 124 -12.86 19.40 2.63
C ASP A 124 -11.59 20.05 2.05
N ALA A 125 -10.81 19.27 1.31
CA ALA A 125 -9.51 19.70 0.80
C ALA A 125 -9.33 19.33 -0.69
N PRO A 126 -8.76 20.23 -1.51
CA PRO A 126 -8.37 19.88 -2.87
C PRO A 126 -7.17 18.93 -2.84
N LEU A 127 -7.03 18.09 -3.85
CA LEU A 127 -5.97 17.08 -4.00
C LEU A 127 -5.41 17.09 -5.42
N GLY A 128 -4.09 17.14 -5.54
CA GLY A 128 -3.33 16.80 -6.73
C GLY A 128 -3.18 15.29 -6.87
N VAL A 129 -2.80 14.84 -8.07
CA VAL A 129 -2.64 13.39 -8.33
C VAL A 129 -1.56 12.77 -7.44
N GLY A 130 -0.44 13.46 -7.23
CA GLY A 130 0.62 13.03 -6.31
C GLY A 130 0.25 13.06 -4.83
N GLU A 131 -0.91 13.62 -4.47
CA GLU A 131 -1.43 13.68 -3.09
C GLU A 131 -2.51 12.62 -2.83
N LEU A 132 -2.90 11.84 -3.84
CA LEU A 132 -3.87 10.75 -3.68
C LEU A 132 -3.31 9.69 -2.73
N ARG A 133 -4.15 9.23 -1.81
CA ARG A 133 -3.79 8.24 -0.81
C ARG A 133 -4.00 6.83 -1.34
N LEU A 134 -3.00 6.00 -1.11
CA LEU A 134 -3.10 4.55 -1.02
C LEU A 134 -3.24 4.21 0.47
N ASP A 135 -4.16 3.33 0.84
CA ASP A 135 -4.42 2.92 2.23
C ASP A 135 -4.81 4.07 3.17
N CYS A 136 -5.77 4.88 2.75
CA CYS A 136 -6.35 5.93 3.59
C CYS A 136 -7.10 5.29 4.79
N PRO A 137 -6.82 5.71 6.05
CA PRO A 137 -7.48 5.14 7.22
C PRO A 137 -8.97 5.48 7.30
N ASP A 138 -9.37 6.58 6.68
CA ASP A 138 -10.76 7.05 6.61
C ASP A 138 -11.47 6.63 5.31
N HIS A 139 -10.86 5.69 4.56
CA HIS A 139 -11.46 5.17 3.34
C HIS A 139 -12.80 4.49 3.63
N GLU A 140 -13.82 4.91 2.87
CA GLU A 140 -15.09 4.20 2.80
C GLU A 140 -15.36 3.86 1.34
N PRO A 141 -15.67 2.61 1.00
CA PRO A 141 -15.96 2.20 -0.37
C PRO A 141 -17.06 3.06 -1.00
N ALA A 142 -16.82 3.53 -2.23
CA ALA A 142 -17.90 4.06 -3.05
C ALA A 142 -18.97 2.98 -3.26
N ALA A 143 -20.25 3.37 -3.28
CA ALA A 143 -21.30 2.42 -3.62
C ALA A 143 -21.03 1.88 -5.03
N ALA A 144 -21.10 0.56 -5.21
CA ALA A 144 -21.02 -0.04 -6.53
C ALA A 144 -22.13 0.54 -7.41
N GLY A 145 -21.75 1.06 -8.58
CA GLY A 145 -22.66 1.59 -9.59
C GLY A 145 -23.46 0.51 -10.30
#